data_AF-A0A2H9PU48-F1
#
_entry.id   AF-A0A2H9PU48-F1
#
_cell.length_a   1.000
_cell.length_b   1.000
_cell.length_c   1.000
_cell.angle_alpha   90.00
_cell.angle_beta   90.00
_cell.angle_gamma   90.00
#
_symmetry.space_group_name_H-M   'P 1'
#
loop_
_entity.id
_entity.type
_entity.pdbx_description
1 polymer ?
#
loop_
_entity_poly.entity_id
_entity_poly.type
_entity_poly.pdbx_seq_one_letter_code
_entity_poly.pdbx_strand_id
1 'polypeptide(L)'
;MPSQVVETLVNGGQATAAPPLGPALGPLGVNIGQVVADINKVTAAFKGMSVPVKVTVDMDTKQFSIVVGTPPASQLIIKEVGIQKGSGRPNQDLVGDLKIEQVIKISQMKDTALLGATRKAKVLEIVGTCQSMGVMVEGMPAPKAIAEIRAGKYDKKIASEKTELSVDELKELEVEQKHLKEELEKKRVDHENLAKATAEEMKGKPAKEIRKRMQELHIPEQIIDEFIPKDEEKKEAPKK
;
A
#
# COMPACT_ATOMS: atom_id res chain seq x y z
N MET A 1 -13.84 -2.07 35.57
CA MET A 1 -14.26 -3.11 34.61
C MET A 1 -13.04 -3.48 33.79
N PRO A 2 -12.48 -4.70 33.95
CA PRO A 2 -11.37 -5.15 33.13
C PRO A 2 -11.87 -5.33 31.69
N SER A 3 -11.63 -4.31 30.87
CA SER A 3 -11.85 -4.39 29.42
C SER A 3 -10.53 -4.77 28.77
N GLN A 4 -10.56 -5.81 27.94
CA GLN A 4 -9.39 -6.24 27.19
C GLN A 4 -9.54 -5.79 25.75
N VAL A 5 -8.55 -5.04 25.26
CA VAL A 5 -8.52 -4.55 23.88
C VAL A 5 -7.60 -5.44 23.08
N VAL A 6 -8.12 -5.99 21.99
CA VAL A 6 -7.37 -6.82 21.06
C VAL A 6 -7.33 -6.10 19.71
N GLU A 7 -6.13 -5.86 19.20
CA GLU A 7 -5.91 -5.24 17.90
C GLU A 7 -5.48 -6.31 16.89
N THR A 8 -6.21 -6.45 15.78
CA THR A 8 -5.89 -7.41 14.72
C THR A 8 -5.96 -6.75 13.36
N LEU A 9 -5.15 -7.23 12.42
CA LEU A 9 -5.23 -6.84 11.02
C LEU A 9 -6.06 -7.87 10.27
N VAL A 10 -7.11 -7.44 9.59
CA VAL A 10 -8.02 -8.32 8.84
C VAL A 10 -8.17 -7.83 7.41
N ASN A 11 -8.31 -8.75 6.46
CA ASN A 11 -8.66 -8.36 5.09
C ASN A 11 -10.15 -8.04 5.02
N GLY A 12 -10.46 -6.83 4.58
CA GLY A 12 -11.82 -6.31 4.48
C GLY A 12 -12.69 -7.16 3.58
N GLY A 13 -13.92 -7.43 4.03
CA GLY A 13 -14.93 -8.22 3.34
C GLY A 13 -14.62 -9.70 3.13
N GLN A 14 -13.46 -10.18 3.60
CA GLN A 14 -13.03 -11.58 3.57
C GLN A 14 -12.35 -11.97 4.89
N ALA A 15 -12.80 -11.41 6.01
CA ALA A 15 -12.34 -11.83 7.33
C ALA A 15 -12.76 -13.28 7.55
N THR A 16 -11.81 -14.12 7.95
CA THR A 16 -12.02 -15.53 8.30
C THR A 16 -11.61 -15.74 9.75
N ALA A 17 -12.15 -16.76 10.41
CA ALA A 17 -11.74 -17.18 11.75
C ALA A 17 -10.34 -17.86 11.77
N ALA A 18 -9.44 -17.41 10.90
CA ALA A 18 -8.09 -17.90 10.73
C ALA A 18 -7.20 -17.50 11.94
N PRO A 19 -5.94 -17.97 11.99
CA PRO A 19 -5.01 -17.73 13.11
C PRO A 19 -4.81 -16.28 13.58
N PRO A 20 -5.07 -15.18 12.84
CA PRO A 20 -4.96 -13.85 13.43
C PRO A 20 -6.07 -13.52 14.46
N LEU A 21 -7.27 -14.07 14.30
CA LEU A 21 -8.42 -13.75 15.18
C LEU A 21 -8.66 -14.82 16.25
N GLY A 22 -8.47 -16.10 15.91
CA GLY A 22 -8.76 -17.23 16.78
C GLY A 22 -7.97 -17.22 18.12
N PRO A 23 -6.64 -17.14 18.12
CA PRO A 23 -5.81 -17.06 19.32
C PRO A 23 -6.00 -15.75 20.10
N ALA A 24 -6.34 -14.67 19.40
CA ALA A 24 -6.48 -13.35 20.01
C ALA A 24 -7.81 -13.20 20.77
N LEU A 25 -8.89 -13.83 20.26
CA LEU A 25 -10.23 -13.80 20.86
C LEU A 25 -10.58 -15.07 21.66
N GLY A 26 -9.87 -16.17 21.43
CA GLY A 26 -10.04 -17.46 22.12
C GLY A 26 -9.99 -17.39 23.66
N PRO A 27 -8.98 -16.75 24.29
CA PRO A 27 -8.91 -16.64 25.75
C PRO A 27 -10.01 -15.75 26.35
N LEU A 28 -10.69 -14.95 25.52
CA LEU A 28 -11.73 -14.02 25.94
C LEU A 28 -13.14 -14.63 25.96
N GLY A 29 -13.30 -15.85 25.43
CA GLY A 29 -14.58 -16.57 25.46
C GLY A 29 -15.71 -15.92 24.65
N VAL A 30 -15.37 -15.08 23.67
CA VAL A 30 -16.34 -14.40 22.78
C VAL A 30 -16.71 -15.26 21.58
N ASN A 31 -17.88 -15.01 21.00
CA ASN A 31 -18.33 -15.70 19.79
C ASN A 31 -17.58 -15.20 18.55
N ILE A 32 -16.51 -15.91 18.17
CA ILE A 32 -15.64 -15.56 17.04
C ILE A 32 -16.44 -15.44 15.72
N GLY A 33 -17.45 -16.29 15.51
CA GLY A 33 -18.27 -16.27 14.29
C GLY A 33 -19.08 -15.00 14.14
N GLN A 34 -19.64 -14.48 15.23
CA GLN A 34 -20.39 -13.21 15.23
C GLN A 34 -19.45 -12.03 14.97
N VAL A 35 -18.30 -12.00 15.64
CA VAL A 35 -17.29 -10.95 15.44
C VAL A 35 -16.82 -10.88 13.99
N VAL A 36 -16.54 -12.03 13.36
CA VAL A 36 -16.14 -12.10 11.96
C VAL A 36 -17.25 -11.62 11.00
N ALA A 37 -18.51 -11.97 11.28
CA ALA A 37 -19.64 -11.53 10.47
C ALA A 37 -19.87 -10.01 10.54
N ASP A 38 -19.75 -9.44 11.74
CA ASP A 38 -19.90 -8.00 11.95
C ASP A 38 -18.75 -7.21 11.33
N ILE A 39 -17.52 -7.71 11.46
CA ILE A 39 -16.34 -7.15 10.76
C ILE A 39 -16.58 -7.15 9.25
N ASN A 40 -17.05 -8.27 8.68
CA ASN A 40 -17.28 -8.38 7.24
C ASN A 40 -18.39 -7.46 6.74
N LYS A 41 -19.44 -7.21 7.53
CA LYS A 41 -20.48 -6.23 7.20
C LYS A 41 -19.91 -4.81 7.13
N VAL A 42 -19.16 -4.40 8.15
CA VAL A 42 -18.61 -3.03 8.22
C VAL A 42 -17.49 -2.82 7.20
N THR A 43 -16.67 -3.84 6.96
CA THR A 43 -15.54 -3.77 6.02
C THR A 43 -15.90 -4.12 4.57
N ALA A 44 -17.19 -4.33 4.25
CA ALA A 44 -17.63 -4.70 2.90
C ALA A 44 -17.24 -3.67 1.83
N ALA A 45 -17.17 -2.38 2.20
CA ALA A 45 -16.71 -1.30 1.31
C ALA A 45 -15.19 -1.35 1.04
N PHE A 46 -14.43 -2.00 1.92
CA PHE A 46 -12.98 -2.11 1.88
C PHE A 46 -12.51 -3.49 1.44
N LYS A 47 -13.31 -4.19 0.62
CA LYS A 47 -12.98 -5.52 0.08
C LYS A 47 -11.57 -5.57 -0.51
N GLY A 48 -10.77 -6.52 -0.02
CA GLY A 48 -9.40 -6.74 -0.50
C GLY A 48 -8.32 -5.82 0.10
N MET A 49 -8.67 -4.92 1.01
CA MET A 49 -7.70 -4.10 1.76
C MET A 49 -7.54 -4.62 3.18
N SER A 50 -6.35 -4.50 3.75
CA SER A 50 -6.08 -4.87 5.14
C SER A 50 -6.48 -3.73 6.06
N VAL A 51 -7.48 -3.96 6.90
CA VAL A 51 -8.05 -2.98 7.80
C VAL A 51 -7.70 -3.36 9.24
N PRO A 52 -7.12 -2.45 10.04
CA PRO A 52 -6.92 -2.69 11.47
C PRO A 52 -8.28 -2.64 12.18
N VAL A 53 -8.55 -3.65 13.01
CA VAL A 53 -9.77 -3.75 13.81
C VAL A 53 -9.38 -3.85 15.28
N LYS A 54 -10.01 -3.02 16.10
CA LYS A 54 -9.93 -3.10 17.56
C LYS A 54 -11.20 -3.74 18.08
N VAL A 55 -11.04 -4.85 18.80
CA VAL A 55 -12.13 -5.52 19.50
C VAL A 55 -11.93 -5.28 20.98
N THR A 56 -12.84 -4.53 21.59
CA THR A 56 -12.89 -4.35 23.04
C THR A 56 -13.84 -5.39 23.60
N VAL A 57 -13.35 -6.26 24.47
CA VAL A 57 -14.17 -7.26 25.15
C VAL A 57 -14.26 -6.92 26.63
N ASP A 58 -15.48 -6.87 27.14
CA ASP A 58 -15.76 -6.81 28.56
C ASP A 58 -15.78 -8.24 29.13
N MET A 59 -14.89 -8.52 30.08
CA MET A 59 -14.72 -9.86 30.65
C MET A 59 -15.92 -10.28 31.52
N ASP A 60 -16.66 -9.32 32.08
CA ASP A 60 -17.77 -9.60 33.01
C ASP A 60 -19.07 -9.88 32.25
N THR A 61 -19.36 -9.05 31.24
CA THR A 61 -20.60 -9.15 30.45
C THR A 61 -20.44 -9.96 29.16
N LYS A 62 -19.21 -10.34 28.80
CA LYS A 62 -18.85 -10.98 27.52
C LYS A 62 -19.31 -10.19 26.29
N GLN A 63 -19.62 -8.91 26.49
CA GLN A 63 -20.01 -8.01 25.41
C GLN A 63 -18.75 -7.58 24.67
N PHE A 64 -18.86 -7.49 23.35
CA PHE A 64 -17.78 -7.05 22.49
C PHE A 64 -18.19 -5.79 21.74
N SER A 65 -17.28 -4.83 21.64
CA SER A 65 -17.39 -3.64 20.81
C SER A 65 -16.32 -3.69 19.74
N ILE A 66 -16.72 -3.52 18.48
CA ILE A 66 -15.82 -3.59 17.34
C ILE A 66 -15.65 -2.18 16.80
N VAL A 67 -14.43 -1.66 16.85
CA VAL A 67 -14.04 -0.40 16.22
C VAL A 67 -13.17 -0.74 15.02
N VAL A 68 -13.72 -0.52 13.83
CA VAL A 68 -12.98 -0.68 12.57
C VAL A 68 -12.20 0.61 12.32
N GLY A 69 -10.88 0.49 12.22
CA GLY A 69 -10.01 1.60 11.84
C GLY A 69 -10.08 1.88 10.34
N THR A 70 -9.51 3.01 9.92
CA THR A 70 -9.34 3.29 8.49
C THR A 70 -8.20 2.46 7.91
N PRO A 71 -8.29 1.97 6.66
CA PRO A 71 -7.20 1.26 6.01
C PRO A 71 -5.91 2.11 5.90
N PRO A 72 -4.75 1.47 5.69
CA PRO A 72 -3.49 2.14 5.41
C PRO A 72 -3.62 3.07 4.19
N ALA A 73 -3.02 4.27 4.28
CA ALA A 73 -3.05 5.24 3.17
C ALA A 73 -2.44 4.63 1.90
N SER A 74 -1.41 3.80 2.05
CA SER A 74 -0.76 3.09 0.94
C SER A 74 -1.72 2.21 0.14
N GLN A 75 -2.65 1.52 0.82
CA GLN A 75 -3.62 0.66 0.13
C GLN A 75 -4.70 1.46 -0.59
N LEU A 76 -5.12 2.60 -0.02
CA LEU A 76 -6.03 3.53 -0.68
C LEU A 76 -5.40 4.13 -1.94
N ILE A 77 -4.12 4.52 -1.86
CA ILE A 77 -3.35 5.02 -3.00
C ILE A 77 -3.24 3.94 -4.09
N ILE A 78 -2.85 2.72 -3.72
CA ILE A 78 -2.74 1.57 -4.66
C ILE A 78 -4.06 1.31 -5.39
N LYS A 79 -5.19 1.42 -4.67
CA LYS A 79 -6.53 1.24 -5.25
C LYS A 79 -6.90 2.34 -6.25
N GLU A 80 -6.61 3.59 -5.95
CA GLU A 80 -6.91 4.73 -6.85
C GLU A 80 -5.96 4.80 -8.05
N VAL A 81 -4.71 4.34 -7.91
CA VAL A 81 -3.72 4.23 -9.00
C VAL A 81 -3.90 2.93 -9.82
N GLY A 82 -4.58 1.92 -9.27
CA GLY A 82 -4.77 0.64 -9.96
C GLY A 82 -3.48 -0.17 -10.16
N ILE A 83 -2.57 -0.10 -9.18
CA ILE A 83 -1.34 -0.90 -9.11
C ILE A 83 -1.49 -2.03 -8.08
N GLN A 84 -0.59 -3.02 -8.09
CA GLN A 84 -0.62 -4.11 -7.10
C GLN A 84 0.49 -3.99 -6.04
N LYS A 85 1.61 -3.36 -6.40
CA LYS A 85 2.77 -3.14 -5.53
C LYS A 85 3.30 -1.73 -5.74
N GLY A 86 3.74 -1.10 -4.66
CA GLY A 86 4.48 0.16 -4.71
C GLY A 86 5.87 -0.02 -5.30
N SER A 87 6.54 1.10 -5.56
CA SER A 87 7.91 1.10 -6.05
C SER A 87 8.88 0.52 -5.02
N GLY A 88 9.77 -0.39 -5.46
CA GLY A 88 10.91 -0.82 -4.65
C GLY A 88 11.98 0.27 -4.51
N ARG A 89 11.96 1.28 -5.37
CA ARG A 89 12.86 2.45 -5.35
C ARG A 89 12.09 3.72 -5.65
N PRO A 90 11.46 4.33 -4.64
CA PRO A 90 10.50 5.42 -4.82
C PRO A 90 11.02 6.66 -5.56
N ASN A 91 12.34 6.88 -5.59
CA ASN A 91 12.97 8.01 -6.27
C ASN A 91 13.41 7.70 -7.71
N GLN A 92 13.46 6.43 -8.11
CA GLN A 92 13.96 5.99 -9.43
C GLN A 92 12.83 5.40 -10.28
N ASP A 93 12.01 4.53 -9.69
CA ASP A 93 10.94 3.83 -10.38
C ASP A 93 9.60 4.44 -9.97
N LEU A 94 9.06 5.29 -10.83
CA LEU A 94 7.75 5.92 -10.62
C LEU A 94 6.66 4.96 -11.11
N VAL A 95 5.83 4.47 -10.21
CA VAL A 95 4.89 3.36 -10.47
C VAL A 95 3.46 3.82 -10.78
N GLY A 96 3.19 5.12 -10.72
CA GLY A 96 1.90 5.68 -11.09
C GLY A 96 1.80 7.17 -10.82
N ASP A 97 0.67 7.75 -11.20
CA ASP A 97 0.32 9.15 -10.96
C ASP A 97 -1.07 9.26 -10.32
N LEU A 98 -1.24 10.28 -9.48
CA LEU A 98 -2.50 10.63 -8.83
C LEU A 98 -2.85 12.09 -9.09
N LYS A 99 -4.11 12.36 -9.40
CA LYS A 99 -4.63 13.73 -9.40
C LYS A 99 -4.85 14.23 -7.98
N ILE A 100 -4.76 15.54 -7.77
CA ILE A 100 -4.95 16.18 -6.47
C ILE A 100 -6.34 15.88 -5.88
N GLU A 101 -7.33 15.67 -6.73
CA GLU A 101 -8.71 15.35 -6.36
C GLU A 101 -8.82 13.96 -5.72
N GLN A 102 -8.08 12.98 -6.25
CA GLN A 102 -8.00 11.64 -5.65
C GLN A 102 -7.30 11.71 -4.29
N VAL A 103 -6.26 12.53 -4.16
CA VAL A 103 -5.57 12.75 -2.87
C VAL A 103 -6.52 13.39 -1.85
N ILE A 104 -7.34 14.37 -2.26
CA ILE A 104 -8.36 14.99 -1.39
C ILE A 104 -9.39 13.95 -0.95
N LYS A 105 -9.91 13.14 -1.88
CA LYS A 105 -10.86 12.06 -1.59
C LYS A 105 -10.28 11.05 -0.59
N ILE A 106 -9.03 10.62 -0.77
CA ILE A 106 -8.33 9.73 0.17
C ILE A 106 -8.19 10.40 1.55
N SER A 107 -7.85 11.68 1.58
CA SER A 107 -7.69 12.43 2.84
C SER A 107 -9.01 12.53 3.63
N GLN A 108 -10.14 12.66 2.94
CA GLN A 108 -11.47 12.68 3.57
C GLN A 108 -11.89 11.29 4.07
N MET A 109 -11.62 10.23 3.31
CA MET A 109 -11.89 8.86 3.77
C MET A 109 -11.08 8.50 5.03
N LYS A 110 -9.87 9.05 5.15
CA LYS A 110 -8.95 8.79 6.26
C LYS A 110 -9.00 9.87 7.34
N ASP A 111 -9.98 10.79 7.28
CA ASP A 111 -9.98 12.03 8.07
C ASP A 111 -9.85 11.80 9.58
N THR A 112 -10.43 10.70 10.09
CA THR A 112 -10.41 10.30 11.51
C THR A 112 -9.06 9.76 11.99
N ALA A 113 -8.18 9.35 11.08
CA ALA A 113 -6.87 8.80 11.40
C ALA A 113 -5.70 9.73 11.04
N LEU A 114 -5.98 10.87 10.40
CA LEU A 114 -4.98 11.89 10.08
C LEU A 114 -4.87 12.90 11.23
N LEU A 115 -3.65 13.37 11.48
CA LEU A 115 -3.34 14.31 12.58
C LEU A 115 -3.43 15.78 12.13
N GLY A 116 -3.43 16.03 10.82
CA GLY A 116 -3.45 17.37 10.26
C GLY A 116 -4.62 18.22 10.76
N ALA A 117 -4.30 19.35 11.40
CA ALA A 117 -5.29 20.30 11.91
C ALA A 117 -6.08 21.01 10.78
N THR A 118 -5.51 21.07 9.57
CA THR A 118 -6.14 21.66 8.39
C THR A 118 -6.24 20.63 7.27
N ARG A 119 -7.21 20.78 6.37
CA ARG A 119 -7.34 19.91 5.19
C ARG A 119 -6.08 19.89 4.34
N LYS A 120 -5.41 21.03 4.22
CA LYS A 120 -4.12 21.15 3.55
C LYS A 120 -3.05 20.26 4.19
N ALA A 121 -2.96 20.25 5.53
CA ALA A 121 -2.05 19.36 6.25
C ALA A 121 -2.41 17.88 6.03
N LYS A 122 -3.70 17.53 6.05
CA LYS A 122 -4.18 16.16 5.77
C LYS A 122 -3.82 15.71 4.34
N VAL A 123 -3.98 16.57 3.35
CA VAL A 123 -3.55 16.31 1.96
C VAL A 123 -2.03 16.10 1.89
N LEU A 124 -1.24 16.94 2.57
CA LEU A 124 0.22 16.80 2.62
C LEU A 124 0.67 15.46 3.24
N GLU A 125 -0.03 14.94 4.26
CA GLU A 125 0.25 13.61 4.83
C GLU A 125 0.06 12.49 3.79
N ILE A 126 -0.99 12.57 2.97
CA ILE A 126 -1.23 11.60 1.90
C ILE A 126 -0.18 11.73 0.79
N VAL A 127 0.16 12.96 0.34
CA VAL A 127 1.21 13.18 -0.67
C VAL A 127 2.57 12.69 -0.17
N GLY A 128 2.87 12.86 1.12
CA GLY A 128 4.07 12.29 1.73
C GLY A 128 4.11 10.76 1.65
N THR A 129 2.96 10.10 1.76
CA THR A 129 2.86 8.65 1.55
C THR A 129 3.10 8.27 0.08
N CYS A 130 2.61 9.06 -0.88
CA CYS A 130 2.91 8.87 -2.30
C CYS A 130 4.42 8.92 -2.60
N GLN A 131 5.16 9.82 -1.93
CA GLN A 131 6.62 9.90 -2.06
C GLN A 131 7.30 8.58 -1.72
N SER A 132 6.93 7.95 -0.61
CA SER A 132 7.51 6.67 -0.16
C SER A 132 7.10 5.48 -1.04
N MET A 133 6.10 5.65 -1.90
CA MET A 133 5.61 4.61 -2.80
C MET A 133 6.05 4.79 -4.25
N GLY A 134 6.70 5.92 -4.58
CA GLY A 134 7.07 6.26 -5.95
C GLY A 134 5.87 6.63 -6.81
N VAL A 135 4.87 7.28 -6.23
CA VAL A 135 3.68 7.75 -6.95
C VAL A 135 3.81 9.25 -7.18
N MET A 136 3.64 9.68 -8.43
CA MET A 136 3.58 11.07 -8.82
C MET A 136 2.24 11.69 -8.44
N VAL A 137 2.23 13.02 -8.33
CA VAL A 137 1.00 13.79 -8.13
C VAL A 137 0.95 14.88 -9.19
N GLU A 138 -0.12 14.89 -10.00
CA GLU A 138 -0.32 15.81 -11.13
C GLU A 138 0.88 15.79 -12.10
N GLY A 139 1.40 14.61 -12.42
CA GLY A 139 2.56 14.43 -13.30
C GLY A 139 3.88 14.94 -12.74
N MET A 140 3.94 15.28 -11.45
CA MET A 140 5.14 15.79 -10.78
C MET A 140 5.62 14.85 -9.66
N PRO A 141 6.94 14.82 -9.38
CA PRO A 141 7.45 14.15 -8.20
C PRO A 141 6.84 14.72 -6.92
N ALA A 142 6.52 13.86 -5.95
CA ALA A 142 5.91 14.25 -4.68
C ALA A 142 6.60 15.43 -3.95
N PRO A 143 7.95 15.58 -3.94
CA PRO A 143 8.58 16.76 -3.33
C PRO A 143 8.20 18.09 -3.98
N LYS A 144 8.06 18.11 -5.32
CA LYS A 144 7.63 19.31 -6.05
C LYS A 144 6.15 19.59 -5.79
N ALA A 145 5.31 18.55 -5.83
CA ALA A 145 3.90 18.67 -5.50
C ALA A 145 3.69 19.22 -4.06
N ILE A 146 4.46 18.75 -3.08
CA ILE A 146 4.43 19.27 -1.70
C ILE A 146 4.77 20.77 -1.67
N ALA A 147 5.79 21.20 -2.41
CA ALA A 147 6.16 22.61 -2.49
C ALA A 147 5.03 23.46 -3.11
N GLU A 148 4.41 22.99 -4.20
CA GLU A 148 3.30 23.71 -4.84
C GLU A 148 2.04 23.77 -3.96
N ILE A 149 1.74 22.68 -3.24
CA ILE A 149 0.63 22.64 -2.27
C ILE A 149 0.92 23.63 -1.15
N ARG A 150 2.13 23.63 -0.58
CA ARG A 150 2.53 24.61 0.45
C ARG A 150 2.43 26.05 -0.06
N ALA A 151 2.85 26.31 -1.30
CA ALA A 151 2.73 27.61 -1.97
C ALA A 151 1.27 28.05 -2.23
N GLY A 152 0.29 27.15 -2.03
CA GLY A 152 -1.14 27.48 -2.08
C GLY A 152 -1.75 27.43 -3.48
N LYS A 153 -1.03 26.88 -4.47
CA LYS A 153 -1.50 26.74 -5.86
C LYS A 153 -2.80 25.91 -5.96
N TYR A 154 -3.01 24.99 -5.02
CA TYR A 154 -4.15 24.07 -4.98
C TYR A 154 -5.18 24.41 -3.88
N ASP A 155 -5.00 25.51 -3.14
CA ASP A 155 -5.87 25.84 -2.00
C ASP A 155 -7.34 26.03 -2.43
N LYS A 156 -7.58 26.56 -3.65
CA LYS A 156 -8.93 26.65 -4.22
C LYS A 156 -9.57 25.29 -4.48
N LYS A 157 -8.82 24.30 -4.95
CA LYS A 157 -9.31 22.92 -5.18
C LYS A 157 -9.56 22.19 -3.86
N ILE A 158 -8.68 22.36 -2.87
CA ILE A 158 -8.81 21.80 -1.52
C ILE A 158 -10.04 22.40 -0.79
N ALA A 159 -10.34 23.68 -1.02
CA ALA A 159 -11.48 24.38 -0.42
C ALA A 159 -12.83 24.08 -1.12
N SER A 160 -12.83 23.73 -2.41
CA SER A 160 -14.05 23.56 -3.21
C SER A 160 -14.64 22.15 -3.20
N GLU A 161 -14.09 21.22 -2.40
CA GLU A 161 -14.66 19.87 -2.17
C GLU A 161 -15.04 19.09 -3.44
N LYS A 162 -14.39 19.35 -4.58
CA LYS A 162 -14.60 18.54 -5.77
C LYS A 162 -13.98 17.16 -5.55
N THR A 163 -14.81 16.25 -5.06
CA THR A 163 -14.52 14.82 -4.81
C THR A 163 -14.86 13.95 -6.02
N GLU A 164 -15.46 14.52 -7.04
CA GLU A 164 -15.88 13.82 -8.25
C GLU A 164 -14.97 14.23 -9.41
N LEU A 165 -14.08 13.30 -9.80
CA LEU A 165 -13.45 13.38 -11.11
C LEU A 165 -14.57 13.30 -12.15
N SER A 166 -14.58 14.26 -13.07
CA SER A 166 -15.46 14.19 -14.23
C SER A 166 -15.12 12.95 -15.07
N VAL A 167 -16.12 12.37 -15.74
CA VAL A 167 -15.99 11.13 -16.54
C VAL A 167 -14.89 11.24 -17.61
N ASP A 168 -14.53 12.46 -18.01
CA ASP A 168 -13.49 12.74 -19.00
C ASP A 168 -12.08 12.78 -18.39
N GLU A 169 -11.91 13.24 -17.15
CA GLU A 169 -10.63 13.21 -16.43
C GLU A 169 -10.21 11.79 -16.01
N LEU A 170 -11.19 10.89 -15.83
CA LEU A 170 -10.96 9.46 -15.62
C LEU A 170 -10.39 8.79 -16.87
N LYS A 171 -10.88 9.16 -18.06
CA LYS A 171 -10.37 8.64 -19.34
C LYS A 171 -8.96 9.13 -19.62
N GLU A 172 -8.66 10.40 -19.34
CA GLU A 172 -7.30 10.93 -19.46
C GLU A 172 -6.35 10.23 -18.49
N LEU A 173 -6.76 10.00 -17.24
CA LEU A 173 -5.98 9.22 -16.26
C LEU A 173 -5.76 7.78 -16.70
N GLU A 174 -6.76 7.11 -17.28
CA GLU A 174 -6.59 5.76 -17.80
C GLU A 174 -5.62 5.72 -18.99
N VAL A 175 -5.62 6.73 -19.85
CA VAL A 175 -4.67 6.87 -20.96
C VAL A 175 -3.26 7.14 -20.44
N GLU A 176 -3.12 8.04 -19.46
CA GLU A 176 -1.85 8.40 -18.85
C GLU A 176 -1.27 7.23 -18.04
N GLN A 177 -2.11 6.50 -17.29
CA GLN A 177 -1.73 5.26 -16.61
C GLN A 177 -1.35 4.15 -17.59
N LYS A 178 -2.00 4.04 -18.75
CA LYS A 178 -1.60 3.09 -19.80
C LYS A 178 -0.25 3.44 -20.38
N HIS A 179 -0.01 4.72 -20.67
CA HIS A 179 1.30 5.18 -21.16
C HIS A 179 2.41 4.95 -20.12
N LEU A 180 2.15 5.26 -18.85
CA LEU A 180 3.08 4.97 -17.76
C LEU A 180 3.33 3.47 -17.60
N LYS A 181 2.28 2.64 -17.71
CA LYS A 181 2.40 1.17 -17.65
C LYS A 181 3.22 0.64 -18.83
N GLU A 182 3.04 1.16 -20.04
CA GLU A 182 3.85 0.80 -21.20
C GLU A 182 5.31 1.25 -21.06
N GLU A 183 5.57 2.44 -20.52
CA GLU A 183 6.94 2.87 -20.19
C GLU A 183 7.58 2.00 -19.12
N LEU A 184 6.81 1.64 -18.08
CA LEU A 184 7.25 0.75 -17.02
C LEU A 184 7.50 -0.67 -17.54
N GLU A 185 6.70 -1.16 -18.49
CA GLU A 185 6.91 -2.46 -19.12
C GLU A 185 8.15 -2.46 -20.01
N LYS A 186 8.40 -1.40 -20.79
CA LYS A 186 9.65 -1.25 -21.54
C LYS A 186 10.86 -1.25 -20.62
N LYS A 187 10.82 -0.47 -19.54
CA LYS A 187 11.86 -0.47 -18.51
C LYS A 187 12.00 -1.84 -17.84
N ARG A 188 10.89 -2.56 -17.60
CA ARG A 188 10.91 -3.92 -17.03
C ARG A 188 11.59 -4.92 -17.97
N VAL A 189 11.34 -4.82 -19.27
CA VAL A 189 12.01 -5.62 -20.30
C VAL A 189 13.51 -5.28 -20.37
N ASP A 190 13.88 -4.01 -20.26
CA ASP A 190 15.28 -3.59 -20.23
C ASP A 190 15.99 -4.12 -18.97
N HIS A 191 15.35 -4.05 -17.81
CA HIS A 191 15.88 -4.59 -16.56
C HIS A 191 15.93 -6.13 -16.55
N GLU A 192 14.97 -6.82 -17.17
CA GLU A 192 15.01 -8.27 -17.39
C GLU A 192 16.15 -8.69 -18.32
N ASN A 193 16.42 -7.90 -19.36
CA ASN A 193 17.52 -8.16 -20.29
C ASN A 193 18.89 -7.94 -19.60
N LEU A 194 19.01 -6.89 -18.79
CA LEU A 194 20.17 -6.66 -17.92
C LEU A 194 20.34 -7.77 -16.87
N ALA A 195 19.24 -8.26 -16.28
CA ALA A 195 19.27 -9.38 -15.35
C ALA A 195 19.74 -10.68 -16.02
N LYS A 196 19.22 -10.99 -17.22
CA LYS A 196 19.65 -12.14 -18.03
C LYS A 196 21.12 -12.03 -18.42
N ALA A 197 21.57 -10.89 -18.93
CA ALA A 197 22.97 -10.67 -19.30
C ALA A 197 23.91 -10.81 -18.08
N THR A 198 23.53 -10.26 -16.92
CA THR A 198 24.31 -10.38 -15.68
C THR A 198 24.33 -11.81 -15.14
N ALA A 199 23.22 -12.54 -15.25
CA ALA A 199 23.12 -13.95 -14.87
C ALA A 199 23.97 -14.85 -15.80
N GLU A 200 24.04 -14.54 -17.10
CA GLU A 200 24.88 -15.26 -18.05
C GLU A 200 26.37 -14.96 -17.86
N GLU A 201 26.76 -13.69 -17.64
CA GLU A 201 28.14 -13.31 -17.33
C GLU A 201 28.67 -13.93 -16.04
N MET A 202 27.78 -14.27 -15.09
CA MET A 202 28.14 -14.83 -13.78
C MET A 202 27.67 -16.28 -13.58
N LYS A 203 27.52 -17.07 -14.66
CA LYS A 203 27.34 -18.53 -14.57
C LYS A 203 28.53 -19.16 -13.82
N GLY A 204 28.28 -19.66 -12.61
CA GLY A 204 29.26 -20.40 -11.79
C GLY A 204 29.73 -19.69 -10.51
N LYS A 205 29.22 -18.50 -10.17
CA LYS A 205 29.47 -17.82 -8.89
C LYS A 205 28.31 -18.04 -7.90
N PRO A 206 28.56 -17.94 -6.58
CA PRO A 206 27.51 -18.17 -5.58
C PRO A 206 26.35 -17.18 -5.72
N ALA A 207 25.12 -17.66 -5.51
CA ALA A 207 23.88 -16.88 -5.69
C ALA A 207 23.89 -15.53 -4.95
N LYS A 208 24.58 -15.46 -3.81
CA LYS A 208 24.77 -14.25 -3.00
C LYS A 208 25.57 -13.15 -3.69
N GLU A 209 26.55 -13.51 -4.52
CA GLU A 209 27.41 -12.57 -5.25
C GLU A 209 26.72 -12.07 -6.54
N ILE A 210 25.93 -12.94 -7.17
CA ILE A 210 25.04 -12.59 -8.29
C ILE A 210 23.97 -11.60 -7.84
N ARG A 211 23.32 -11.87 -6.70
CA ARG A 211 22.34 -10.98 -6.09
C ARG A 211 22.94 -9.60 -5.77
N LYS A 212 24.15 -9.57 -5.19
CA LYS A 212 24.84 -8.31 -4.87
C LYS A 212 25.17 -7.51 -6.12
N ARG A 213 25.63 -8.17 -7.19
CA ARG A 213 25.94 -7.48 -8.46
C ARG A 213 24.68 -7.01 -9.18
N MET A 214 23.59 -7.78 -9.13
CA MET A 214 22.28 -7.35 -9.64
C MET A 214 21.69 -6.17 -8.83
N GLN A 215 21.95 -6.13 -7.52
CA GLN A 215 21.61 -4.98 -6.67
C GLN A 215 22.47 -3.75 -7.01
N GLU A 216 23.77 -3.92 -7.25
CA GLU A 216 24.71 -2.86 -7.69
C GLU A 216 24.36 -2.31 -9.09
N LEU A 217 23.87 -3.17 -9.98
CA LEU A 217 23.38 -2.81 -11.32
C LEU A 217 21.95 -2.25 -11.33
N HIS A 218 21.44 -1.92 -10.16
CA HIS A 218 20.19 -1.20 -10.01
C HIS A 218 18.93 -1.96 -10.46
N ILE A 219 18.95 -3.29 -10.52
CA ILE A 219 17.79 -4.09 -10.93
C ILE A 219 16.76 -4.16 -9.77
N PRO A 220 15.45 -3.99 -10.03
CA PRO A 220 14.41 -4.14 -9.02
C PRO A 220 14.42 -5.55 -8.37
N GLU A 221 14.29 -5.62 -7.04
CA GLU A 221 14.35 -6.88 -6.27
C GLU A 221 13.33 -7.93 -6.71
N GLN A 222 12.24 -7.52 -7.36
CA GLN A 222 11.20 -8.40 -7.89
C GLN A 222 11.72 -9.30 -9.01
N ILE A 223 12.55 -8.76 -9.92
CA ILE A 223 13.16 -9.51 -11.03
C ILE A 223 14.29 -10.39 -10.51
N ILE A 224 15.03 -9.90 -9.50
CA ILE A 224 16.11 -10.65 -8.85
C ILE A 224 15.56 -11.88 -8.13
N ASP A 225 14.47 -11.73 -7.37
CA ASP A 225 13.81 -12.85 -6.66
C ASP A 225 13.11 -13.83 -7.65
N GLU A 226 12.78 -13.41 -8.88
CA GLU A 226 12.23 -14.26 -9.95
C GLU A 226 13.32 -15.09 -10.64
N PHE A 227 14.52 -14.54 -10.80
CA PHE A 227 15.68 -15.25 -11.36
C PHE A 227 16.46 -16.07 -10.33
N ILE A 228 16.46 -15.66 -9.06
CA ILE A 228 17.11 -16.34 -7.93
C ILE A 228 16.11 -16.43 -6.77
N PRO A 229 15.29 -17.50 -6.74
CA PRO A 229 14.34 -17.69 -5.65
C PRO A 229 15.08 -17.88 -4.32
N LYS A 230 14.58 -17.19 -3.27
CA LYS A 230 15.09 -17.23 -1.88
C LYS A 230 15.25 -18.64 -1.28
N ASP A 231 14.64 -19.67 -1.88
CA ASP A 231 14.77 -21.06 -1.42
C ASP A 231 16.14 -21.69 -1.68
N GLU A 232 16.97 -21.15 -2.59
CA GLU A 232 18.35 -21.63 -2.76
C GLU A 232 19.28 -21.22 -1.60
N GLU A 233 18.97 -20.14 -0.88
CA GLU A 233 19.75 -19.70 0.30
C GLU A 233 19.72 -20.72 1.46
N LYS A 234 18.78 -21.68 1.47
CA LYS A 234 18.71 -22.72 2.50
C LYS A 234 19.43 -24.03 2.17
N LYS A 235 19.80 -24.28 0.91
CA LYS A 235 20.50 -25.53 0.53
C LYS A 235 22.02 -25.45 0.68
N GLU A 236 22.59 -24.25 0.70
CA GLU A 236 24.04 -24.03 0.86
C GLU A 236 24.45 -23.55 2.26
N ALA A 237 23.74 -24.00 3.31
CA ALA A 237 24.35 -23.99 4.65
C ALA A 237 25.39 -25.12 4.69
N PRO A 238 26.70 -24.83 4.76
CA PRO A 238 27.73 -25.86 4.73
C PRO A 238 27.60 -26.75 5.97
N LYS A 239 27.48 -28.07 5.75
CA LYS A 239 27.88 -29.07 6.75
C LYS A 239 29.33 -28.78 7.15
N LYS A 240 29.53 -28.32 8.38
CA LYS A 240 30.75 -28.48 9.14
C LYS A 240 30.38 -28.84 10.57
#